data_AF-A0A486XHX7-F1
#
_entry.id   AF-A0A486XHX7-F1
#
_cell.length_a   1.000
_cell.length_b   1.000
_cell.length_c   1.000
_cell.angle_alpha   90.00
_cell.angle_beta   90.00
_cell.angle_gamma   90.00
#
_symmetry.space_group_name_H-M   'P 1'
#
loop_
_entity.id
_entity.type
_entity.pdbx_description
1 polymer ?
#
loop_
_entity_poly.entity_id
_entity_poly.type
_entity_poly.pdbx_seq_one_letter_code
_entity_poly.pdbx_strand_id
1 'polypeptide(L)'
;MHNFPVPYPNELIYSTVARASIYHGITSPKQLLDEVFNNRKVIATLDLPCHLQSLSEQLKNTGRFSLEELIYRHTMFPLYAPFVTELHRVRAMHLMAGRSQGAVHLLLGVAASRVKTDNRLRYCSECLKVQSQQYGETFWQRNWFFPGLNLCPEHGALHLFAVGTTEQRHQFHALNVKIPNLMNDVPINSDLMHIAKYASQLIAMEPEYSPCKGVQKSSETADGSG
;
A
#
# COMPACT_ATOMS: atom_id res chain seq x y z
N MET A 1 0.66 7.04 19.40
CA MET A 1 -0.75 7.04 19.86
C MET A 1 -1.03 5.87 20.81
N HIS A 2 -1.85 6.02 21.86
CA HIS A 2 -2.33 4.88 22.66
C HIS A 2 -3.45 4.15 21.89
N ASN A 3 -3.50 2.82 21.90
CA ASN A 3 -4.51 2.00 21.18
C ASN A 3 -4.56 2.22 19.65
N PHE A 4 -3.39 2.24 19.00
CA PHE A 4 -3.35 2.25 17.53
C PHE A 4 -4.11 1.06 16.93
N PRO A 5 -4.97 1.25 15.90
CA PRO A 5 -5.78 0.17 15.34
C PRO A 5 -4.93 -0.97 14.82
N VAL A 6 -5.38 -2.19 15.05
CA VAL A 6 -4.75 -3.40 14.49
C VAL A 6 -5.14 -3.53 13.02
N PRO A 7 -4.19 -3.66 12.08
CA PRO A 7 -4.50 -3.89 10.68
C PRO A 7 -5.31 -5.19 10.45
N TYR A 8 -6.32 -5.13 9.60
CA TYR A 8 -7.08 -6.31 9.15
C TYR A 8 -6.34 -7.06 8.06
N PRO A 9 -6.61 -8.36 7.85
CA PRO A 9 -6.09 -9.09 6.71
C PRO A 9 -6.38 -8.35 5.39
N ASN A 10 -5.35 -8.19 4.56
CA ASN A 10 -5.42 -7.50 3.27
C ASN A 10 -5.82 -6.01 3.33
N GLU A 11 -5.79 -5.39 4.51
CA GLU A 11 -5.96 -3.94 4.67
C GLU A 11 -4.66 -3.19 4.31
N LEU A 12 -4.78 -2.05 3.62
CA LEU A 12 -3.66 -1.13 3.43
C LEU A 12 -3.26 -0.47 4.75
N ILE A 13 -1.96 -0.30 5.00
CA ILE A 13 -1.49 0.46 6.16
C ILE A 13 -1.98 1.93 6.13
N TYR A 14 -2.19 2.48 4.93
CA TYR A 14 -2.91 3.75 4.73
C TYR A 14 -4.27 3.75 5.42
N SER A 15 -5.05 2.67 5.25
CA SER A 15 -6.37 2.51 5.83
C SER A 15 -6.32 2.43 7.35
N THR A 16 -5.36 1.68 7.90
CA THR A 16 -5.19 1.56 9.35
C THR A 16 -4.91 2.94 9.98
N VAL A 17 -4.05 3.74 9.37
CA VAL A 17 -3.79 5.13 9.79
C VAL A 17 -5.05 6.00 9.64
N ALA A 18 -5.80 5.82 8.55
CA ALA A 18 -7.04 6.56 8.34
C ALA A 18 -8.09 6.22 9.41
N ARG A 19 -8.24 4.95 9.80
CA ARG A 19 -9.15 4.52 10.88
C ARG A 19 -8.73 5.02 12.25
N ALA A 20 -7.42 5.18 12.49
CA ALA A 20 -6.93 5.78 13.73
C ALA A 20 -7.56 7.16 13.96
N SER A 21 -7.76 7.94 12.88
CA SER A 21 -8.46 9.23 12.99
C SER A 21 -9.90 9.10 13.50
N ILE A 22 -10.63 8.05 13.09
CA ILE A 22 -12.01 7.81 13.51
C ILE A 22 -12.05 7.33 14.96
N TYR A 23 -11.19 6.36 15.31
CA TYR A 23 -11.12 5.79 16.65
C TYR A 23 -10.81 6.84 17.73
N HIS A 24 -10.03 7.86 17.37
CA HIS A 24 -9.60 8.91 18.28
C HIS A 24 -10.33 10.25 18.08
N GLY A 25 -11.30 10.32 17.16
CA GLY A 25 -12.04 11.56 16.85
C GLY A 25 -11.15 12.69 16.31
N ILE A 26 -10.03 12.36 15.66
CA ILE A 26 -9.07 13.33 15.12
C ILE A 26 -9.55 13.79 13.74
N THR A 27 -9.92 15.06 13.63
CA THR A 27 -10.35 15.67 12.36
C THR A 27 -9.23 16.41 11.64
N SER A 28 -8.18 16.81 12.37
CA SER A 28 -7.04 17.55 11.83
C SER A 28 -5.99 16.60 11.25
N PRO A 29 -5.66 16.69 9.95
CA PRO A 29 -4.60 15.86 9.36
C PRO A 29 -3.26 16.06 10.07
N LYS A 30 -2.92 17.31 10.43
CA LYS A 30 -1.66 17.62 11.11
C LYS A 30 -1.58 16.95 12.49
N GLN A 31 -2.68 16.93 13.24
CA GLN A 31 -2.74 16.28 14.54
C GLN A 31 -2.56 14.76 14.37
N LEU A 32 -3.26 14.15 13.41
CA LEU A 32 -3.09 12.72 13.13
C LEU A 32 -1.62 12.39 12.82
N LEU A 33 -0.97 13.22 12.01
CA LEU A 33 0.44 13.01 11.68
C LEU A 33 1.40 13.18 12.87
N ASP A 34 1.10 14.09 13.79
CA ASP A 34 1.87 14.22 15.04
C ASP A 34 1.69 12.97 15.92
N GLU A 35 0.46 12.51 16.11
CA GLU A 35 0.15 11.40 17.01
C GLU A 35 0.64 10.04 16.49
N VAL A 36 0.59 9.85 15.17
CA VAL A 36 0.96 8.59 14.52
C VAL A 36 2.44 8.56 14.15
N PHE A 37 2.99 9.65 13.60
CA PHE A 37 4.34 9.63 13.04
C PHE A 37 5.33 10.58 13.74
N ASN A 38 4.86 11.41 14.67
CA ASN A 38 5.62 12.55 15.21
C ASN A 38 6.22 13.42 14.09
N ASN A 39 5.51 13.54 12.95
CA ASN A 39 6.01 14.20 11.75
C ASN A 39 4.89 14.68 10.82
N ARG A 40 4.64 15.99 10.83
CA ARG A 40 3.63 16.66 9.98
C ARG A 40 3.91 16.65 8.47
N LYS A 41 5.06 16.15 8.02
CA LYS A 41 5.47 16.14 6.61
C LYS A 41 5.23 14.79 5.93
N VAL A 42 4.72 13.79 6.65
CA VAL A 42 4.40 12.47 6.09
C VAL A 42 3.31 12.61 5.03
N ILE A 43 3.55 12.02 3.85
CA ILE A 43 2.60 12.01 2.74
C ILE A 43 1.76 10.74 2.85
N ALA A 44 0.45 10.88 2.60
CA ALA A 44 -0.51 9.79 2.66
C ALA A 44 -0.43 8.95 1.36
N THR A 45 0.61 8.12 1.27
CA THR A 45 0.92 7.28 0.11
C THR A 45 0.20 5.93 0.18
N LEU A 46 -0.42 5.50 -0.92
CA LEU A 46 -1.17 4.23 -1.00
C LEU A 46 -0.28 3.01 -1.29
N ASP A 47 0.72 3.16 -2.16
CA ASP A 47 1.48 2.02 -2.70
C ASP A 47 2.66 1.61 -1.81
N LEU A 48 3.66 2.49 -1.71
CA LEU A 48 4.94 2.27 -1.03
C LEU A 48 5.15 3.37 0.01
N PRO A 49 4.35 3.36 1.10
CA PRO A 49 4.49 4.34 2.17
C PRO A 49 5.83 4.21 2.89
N CYS A 50 6.21 5.30 3.54
CA CYS A 50 7.42 5.41 4.35
C CYS A 50 7.05 5.58 5.82
N HIS A 51 8.05 5.67 6.71
CA HIS A 51 7.88 5.81 8.16
C HIS A 51 7.24 4.60 8.84
N LEU A 52 7.29 3.41 8.23
CA LEU A 52 6.63 2.21 8.74
C LEU A 52 7.23 1.71 10.07
N GLN A 53 8.46 2.08 10.39
CA GLN A 53 9.08 1.77 11.68
C GLN A 53 8.25 2.34 12.85
N SER A 54 7.77 3.59 12.71
CA SER A 54 6.94 4.24 13.73
C SER A 54 5.59 3.54 13.96
N LEU A 55 5.06 2.88 12.92
CA LEU A 55 3.81 2.11 13.01
C LEU A 55 4.07 0.74 13.66
N SER A 56 5.15 0.07 13.28
CA SER A 56 5.57 -1.19 13.91
C SER A 56 5.80 -1.01 15.42
N GLU A 57 6.43 0.09 15.83
CA GLU A 57 6.64 0.42 17.24
C GLU A 57 5.34 0.64 18.02
N GLN A 58 4.32 1.22 17.39
CA GLN A 58 3.00 1.37 18.00
C GLN A 58 2.25 0.04 18.10
N LEU A 59 2.48 -0.88 17.17
CA LEU A 59 1.88 -2.21 17.13
C LEU A 59 2.68 -3.26 17.90
N LYS A 60 3.85 -2.93 18.46
CA LYS A 60 4.77 -3.90 19.08
C LYS A 60 4.11 -4.79 20.15
N ASN A 61 3.20 -4.21 20.94
CA ASN A 61 2.53 -4.92 22.03
C ASN A 61 1.53 -5.97 21.54
N THR A 62 1.15 -5.95 20.26
CA THR A 62 0.33 -6.99 19.65
C THR A 62 1.11 -8.27 19.38
N GLY A 63 2.44 -8.21 19.32
CA GLY A 63 3.32 -9.33 18.99
C GLY A 63 3.21 -9.82 17.53
N ARG A 64 2.48 -9.12 16.65
CA ARG A 64 2.08 -9.64 15.33
C ARG A 64 2.62 -8.87 14.12
N PHE A 65 3.08 -7.63 14.30
CA PHE A 65 3.40 -6.73 13.18
C PHE A 65 4.81 -6.18 13.27
N SER A 66 5.78 -7.00 12.86
CA SER A 66 7.14 -6.52 12.60
C SER A 66 7.14 -5.52 11.43
N LEU A 67 8.24 -4.79 11.25
CA LEU A 67 8.40 -3.90 10.10
C LEU A 67 8.26 -4.66 8.77
N GLU A 68 8.88 -5.83 8.66
CA GLU A 68 8.81 -6.68 7.46
C GLU A 68 7.37 -7.15 7.20
N GLU A 69 6.67 -7.58 8.24
CA GLU A 69 5.26 -7.97 8.15
C GLU A 69 4.37 -6.82 7.67
N LEU A 70 4.56 -5.61 8.20
CA LEU A 70 3.82 -4.43 7.72
C LEU A 70 4.11 -4.14 6.25
N ILE A 71 5.37 -4.22 5.84
CA ILE A 71 5.77 -3.99 4.45
C ILE A 71 5.11 -5.02 3.53
N TYR A 72 5.19 -6.32 3.82
CA TYR A 72 4.66 -7.35 2.94
C TYR A 72 3.15 -7.48 2.99
N ARG A 73 2.54 -7.42 4.18
CA ARG A 73 1.11 -7.72 4.36
C ARG A 73 0.20 -6.50 4.24
N HIS A 74 0.74 -5.28 4.37
CA HIS A 74 -0.06 -4.04 4.43
C HIS A 74 0.41 -2.94 3.46
N THR A 75 1.27 -3.26 2.49
CA THR A 75 1.64 -2.34 1.39
C THR A 75 1.60 -3.04 0.03
N MET A 76 1.91 -2.31 -1.04
CA MET A 76 2.04 -2.86 -2.39
C MET A 76 3.47 -3.35 -2.70
N PHE A 77 4.38 -3.36 -1.73
CA PHE A 77 5.77 -3.81 -1.90
C PHE A 77 5.93 -5.19 -2.57
N PRO A 78 5.10 -6.22 -2.26
CA PRO A 78 5.27 -7.53 -2.90
C PRO A 78 5.01 -7.54 -4.40
N LEU A 79 4.35 -6.52 -4.97
CA LEU A 79 4.25 -6.39 -6.43
C LEU A 79 5.60 -6.16 -7.11
N TYR A 80 6.57 -5.63 -6.36
CA TYR A 80 7.88 -5.21 -6.87
C TYR A 80 9.01 -6.12 -6.38
N ALA A 81 8.90 -6.63 -5.15
CA ALA A 81 9.95 -7.38 -4.48
C ALA A 81 10.52 -8.56 -5.29
N PRO A 82 9.70 -9.38 -5.99
CA PRO A 82 10.21 -10.51 -6.77
C PRO A 82 10.94 -10.12 -8.06
N PHE A 83 10.79 -8.86 -8.51
CA PHE A 83 11.29 -8.38 -9.81
C PHE A 83 12.48 -7.43 -9.70
N VAL A 84 13.04 -7.26 -8.50
CA VAL A 84 14.24 -6.45 -8.24
C VAL A 84 15.32 -7.30 -7.60
N THR A 85 16.59 -6.93 -7.68
CA THR A 85 17.66 -7.71 -7.01
C THR A 85 17.45 -7.76 -5.50
N GLU A 86 17.99 -8.78 -4.82
CA GLU A 86 17.92 -8.86 -3.34
C GLU A 86 18.48 -7.60 -2.66
N LEU A 87 19.57 -7.05 -3.20
CA LEU A 87 20.14 -5.79 -2.72
C LEU A 87 19.12 -4.64 -2.81
N HIS A 88 18.39 -4.53 -3.92
CA HIS A 88 17.34 -3.53 -4.07
C HIS A 88 16.12 -3.80 -3.19
N ARG A 89 15.73 -5.08 -3.01
CA ARG A 89 14.65 -5.51 -2.10
C ARG A 89 14.93 -5.03 -0.67
N VAL A 90 16.09 -5.40 -0.11
CA VAL A 90 16.51 -5.03 1.25
C VAL A 90 16.63 -3.51 1.38
N ARG A 91 17.25 -2.84 0.39
CA ARG A 91 17.38 -1.38 0.40
C ARG A 91 16.02 -0.68 0.35
N ALA A 92 15.06 -1.19 -0.41
CA ALA A 92 13.72 -0.64 -0.46
C ALA A 92 13.01 -0.78 0.88
N MET A 93 13.11 -1.93 1.55
CA MET A 93 12.56 -2.12 2.89
C MET A 93 13.15 -1.13 3.89
N HIS A 94 14.47 -0.91 3.85
CA HIS A 94 15.13 0.10 4.69
C HIS A 94 14.62 1.52 4.41
N LEU A 95 14.41 1.88 3.13
CA LEU A 95 13.84 3.18 2.75
C LEU A 95 12.39 3.34 3.24
N MET A 96 11.59 2.27 3.21
CA MET A 96 10.20 2.28 3.71
C MET A 96 10.11 2.36 5.24
N ALA A 97 11.12 1.85 5.95
CA ALA A 97 11.21 1.95 7.40
C ALA A 97 11.24 3.42 7.87
N GLY A 98 12.05 4.23 7.21
CA GLY A 98 12.34 5.62 7.57
C GLY A 98 11.80 6.64 6.57
N ARG A 99 12.56 7.73 6.38
CA ARG A 99 12.24 8.80 5.42
C ARG A 99 13.00 8.58 4.12
N SER A 100 12.30 8.35 3.01
CA SER A 100 12.95 8.16 1.69
C SER A 100 12.83 9.33 0.71
N GLN A 101 11.86 10.25 0.93
CA GLN A 101 11.54 11.34 -0.01
C GLN A 101 11.32 10.87 -1.47
N GLY A 102 10.73 9.69 -1.66
CA GLY A 102 10.45 9.13 -2.98
C GLY A 102 11.57 8.23 -3.54
N ALA A 103 12.68 8.07 -2.83
CA ALA A 103 13.77 7.19 -3.26
C ALA A 103 13.33 5.72 -3.41
N VAL A 104 12.33 5.26 -2.64
CA VAL A 104 11.79 3.90 -2.78
C VAL A 104 11.10 3.69 -4.14
N HIS A 105 10.28 4.65 -4.59
CA HIS A 105 9.61 4.61 -5.89
C HIS A 105 10.61 4.64 -7.06
N LEU A 106 11.70 5.40 -6.92
CA LEU A 106 12.79 5.43 -7.90
C LEU A 106 13.53 4.08 -7.94
N LEU A 107 13.91 3.55 -6.78
CA LEU A 107 14.66 2.29 -6.65
C LEU A 107 13.89 1.10 -7.22
N LEU A 108 12.58 1.05 -7.00
CA LEU A 108 11.69 -0.02 -7.49
C LEU A 108 11.16 0.24 -8.90
N GLY A 109 11.64 1.29 -9.59
CA GLY A 109 11.27 1.57 -10.98
C GLY A 109 9.84 2.08 -11.18
N VAL A 110 9.10 2.38 -10.11
CA VAL A 110 7.71 2.87 -10.17
C VAL A 110 7.61 4.18 -10.95
N ALA A 111 8.55 5.09 -10.71
CA ALA A 111 8.59 6.38 -11.41
C ALA A 111 8.81 6.26 -12.92
N ALA A 112 9.55 5.22 -13.36
CA ALA A 112 9.83 4.93 -14.76
C ALA A 112 8.77 4.03 -15.41
N SER A 113 7.80 3.52 -14.64
CA SER A 113 6.81 2.57 -15.13
C SER A 113 5.89 3.18 -16.18
N ARG A 114 5.63 2.37 -17.22
CA ARG A 114 4.59 2.64 -18.22
C ARG A 114 3.19 2.34 -17.68
N VAL A 115 3.07 1.42 -16.73
CA VAL A 115 1.82 1.13 -16.01
C VAL A 115 1.60 2.24 -14.99
N LYS A 116 0.60 3.08 -15.23
CA LYS A 116 0.32 4.23 -14.36
C LYS A 116 -0.48 3.80 -13.14
N THR A 117 -0.02 4.25 -11.98
CA THR A 117 -0.78 4.16 -10.73
C THR A 117 -1.76 5.32 -10.67
N ASP A 118 -3.02 5.03 -10.35
CA ASP A 118 -4.04 6.03 -10.10
C ASP A 118 -4.20 6.19 -8.59
N ASN A 119 -3.93 7.38 -8.07
CA ASN A 119 -4.02 7.67 -6.64
C ASN A 119 -5.45 7.97 -6.17
N ARG A 120 -6.46 7.89 -7.05
CA ARG A 120 -7.85 8.01 -6.65
C ARG A 120 -8.28 6.82 -5.80
N LEU A 121 -8.89 7.12 -4.67
CA LEU A 121 -9.47 6.12 -3.78
C LEU A 121 -10.66 5.44 -4.46
N ARG A 122 -10.70 4.12 -4.37
CA ARG A 122 -11.68 3.26 -5.03
C ARG A 122 -12.08 2.13 -4.11
N TYR A 123 -13.33 1.69 -4.20
CA TYR A 123 -13.85 0.62 -3.35
C TYR A 123 -14.77 -0.33 -4.12
N CYS A 124 -14.94 -1.53 -3.56
CA CYS A 124 -15.88 -2.53 -4.05
C CYS A 124 -17.07 -2.62 -3.10
N SER A 125 -18.29 -2.33 -3.57
CA SER A 125 -19.52 -2.36 -2.75
C SER A 125 -19.77 -3.73 -2.12
N GLU A 126 -19.54 -4.83 -2.84
CA GLU A 126 -19.70 -6.19 -2.32
C GLU A 126 -18.68 -6.51 -1.22
N CYS A 127 -17.41 -6.14 -1.40
CA CYS A 127 -16.42 -6.29 -0.33
C CYS A 127 -16.77 -5.47 0.91
N LEU A 128 -17.39 -4.28 0.76
CA LEU A 128 -17.83 -3.50 1.93
C LEU A 128 -18.93 -4.21 2.72
N LYS A 129 -19.88 -4.89 2.04
CA LYS A 129 -20.89 -5.72 2.72
C LYS A 129 -20.22 -6.82 3.55
N VAL A 130 -19.27 -7.54 2.94
CA VAL A 130 -18.52 -8.59 3.62
C VAL A 130 -17.73 -8.03 4.82
N GLN A 131 -17.01 -6.92 4.64
CA GLN A 131 -16.25 -6.28 5.71
C GLN A 131 -17.15 -5.82 6.86
N SER A 132 -18.26 -5.15 6.55
CA SER A 132 -19.22 -4.68 7.56
C SER A 132 -19.83 -5.85 8.34
N GLN A 133 -20.14 -6.96 7.68
CA GLN A 133 -20.71 -8.14 8.33
C GLN A 133 -19.68 -8.89 9.17
N GLN A 134 -18.42 -8.99 8.72
CA GLN A 134 -17.38 -9.76 9.38
C GLN A 134 -16.66 -8.99 10.50
N TYR A 135 -16.45 -7.69 10.31
CA TYR A 135 -15.59 -6.87 11.16
C TYR A 135 -16.31 -5.71 11.83
N GLY A 136 -17.55 -5.42 11.45
CA GLY A 136 -18.34 -4.30 11.99
C GLY A 136 -17.94 -2.93 11.46
N GLU A 137 -16.96 -2.86 10.56
CA GLU A 137 -16.48 -1.62 9.94
C GLU A 137 -15.83 -1.88 8.58
N THR A 138 -15.55 -0.81 7.84
CA THR A 138 -15.00 -0.87 6.48
C THR A 138 -13.60 -0.27 6.39
N PHE A 139 -12.80 -0.78 5.45
CA PHE A 139 -11.41 -0.40 5.26
C PHE A 139 -10.96 -0.55 3.80
N TRP A 140 -9.90 0.18 3.42
CA TRP A 140 -9.32 0.07 2.09
C TRP A 140 -8.52 -1.23 1.95
N GLN A 141 -8.92 -2.08 1.01
CA GLN A 141 -8.17 -3.31 0.70
C GLN A 141 -7.04 -3.03 -0.29
N ARG A 142 -5.92 -3.74 -0.14
CA ARG A 142 -4.75 -3.60 -1.03
C ARG A 142 -5.06 -3.90 -2.49
N ASN A 143 -5.83 -4.96 -2.73
CA ASN A 143 -6.16 -5.44 -4.07
C ASN A 143 -7.05 -4.49 -4.89
N TRP A 144 -7.55 -3.40 -4.32
CA TRP A 144 -8.26 -2.35 -5.06
C TRP A 144 -7.31 -1.32 -5.71
N PHE A 145 -6.02 -1.37 -5.39
CA PHE A 145 -5.03 -0.37 -5.77
C PHE A 145 -3.90 -0.95 -6.63
N PHE A 146 -4.16 -2.05 -7.33
CA PHE A 146 -3.22 -2.58 -8.31
C PHE A 146 -2.96 -1.56 -9.43
N PRO A 147 -1.69 -1.21 -9.73
CA PRO A 147 -1.38 -0.28 -10.82
C PRO A 147 -1.99 -0.73 -12.15
N GLY A 148 -2.64 0.20 -12.85
CA GLY A 148 -3.30 -0.08 -14.13
C GLY A 148 -4.59 -0.91 -14.06
N LEU A 149 -5.04 -1.35 -12.88
CA LEU A 149 -6.26 -2.13 -12.72
C LEU A 149 -7.29 -1.38 -11.88
N ASN A 150 -8.49 -1.27 -12.44
CA ASN A 150 -9.62 -0.56 -11.84
C ASN A 150 -10.71 -1.54 -11.38
N LEU A 151 -10.29 -2.71 -10.93
CA LEU A 151 -11.13 -3.88 -10.69
C LEU A 151 -10.79 -4.51 -9.33
N CYS A 152 -11.82 -4.91 -8.61
CA CYS A 152 -11.75 -5.91 -7.57
C CYS A 152 -11.53 -7.29 -8.22
N PRO A 153 -10.55 -8.07 -7.76
CA PRO A 153 -10.29 -9.42 -8.29
C PRO A 153 -11.45 -10.40 -8.07
N GLU A 154 -12.31 -10.12 -7.09
CA GLU A 154 -13.46 -10.97 -6.72
C GLU A 154 -14.76 -10.53 -7.40
N HIS A 155 -15.01 -9.22 -7.51
CA HIS A 155 -16.33 -8.69 -7.83
C HIS A 155 -16.36 -7.75 -9.05
N GLY A 156 -15.24 -7.54 -9.74
CA GLY A 156 -15.21 -6.70 -10.95
C GLY A 156 -15.03 -5.22 -10.66
N ALA A 157 -15.72 -4.34 -11.40
CA ALA A 157 -15.40 -2.91 -11.39
C ALA A 157 -15.45 -2.25 -10.00
N LEU A 158 -14.53 -1.31 -9.76
CA LEU A 158 -14.48 -0.52 -8.53
C LEU A 158 -15.21 0.82 -8.70
N HIS A 159 -15.84 1.29 -7.64
CA HIS A 159 -16.43 2.63 -7.57
C HIS A 159 -15.39 3.65 -7.12
N LEU A 160 -15.41 4.84 -7.70
CA LEU A 160 -14.61 5.97 -7.21
C LEU A 160 -15.19 6.47 -5.89
N PHE A 161 -14.32 6.70 -4.92
CA PHE A 161 -14.66 7.40 -3.69
C PHE A 161 -14.66 8.91 -3.97
N ALA A 162 -15.82 9.54 -3.76
CA ALA A 162 -16.00 10.96 -3.97
C ALA A 162 -15.30 11.75 -2.86
N VAL A 163 -14.00 11.97 -3.03
CA VAL A 163 -13.22 12.90 -2.23
C VAL A 163 -12.70 13.99 -3.13
N GLY A 164 -12.87 15.24 -2.68
CA GLY A 164 -12.48 16.46 -3.38
C GLY A 164 -11.07 16.33 -3.95
N THR A 165 -10.98 16.46 -5.26
CA THR A 165 -9.74 16.45 -6.00
C THR A 165 -8.84 17.58 -5.50
N THR A 166 -7.56 17.25 -5.37
CA THR A 166 -6.41 18.17 -5.31
C THR A 166 -6.34 19.09 -4.08
N GLU A 167 -5.54 18.71 -3.08
CA GLU A 167 -4.51 19.55 -2.41
C GLU A 167 -4.00 18.95 -1.09
N GLN A 168 -4.68 17.96 -0.49
CA GLN A 168 -4.30 17.45 0.83
C GLN A 168 -3.47 16.16 0.79
N ARG A 169 -2.26 16.23 0.22
CA ARG A 169 -1.31 15.08 0.17
C ARG A 169 -0.94 14.49 1.54
N HIS A 170 -1.29 15.17 2.63
CA HIS A 170 -1.05 14.79 4.02
C HIS A 170 -2.29 14.17 4.69
N GLN A 171 -3.43 14.13 4.00
CA GLN A 171 -4.69 13.66 4.55
C GLN A 171 -4.90 12.16 4.28
N PHE A 172 -5.20 11.42 5.34
CA PHE A 172 -5.65 10.05 5.30
C PHE A 172 -7.17 10.03 5.35
N HIS A 173 -7.82 9.45 4.34
CA HIS A 173 -9.27 9.38 4.27
C HIS A 173 -9.75 8.01 4.73
N ALA A 174 -10.50 7.96 5.84
CA ALA A 174 -11.12 6.73 6.29
C ALA A 174 -12.22 6.31 5.31
N LEU A 175 -12.37 5.01 5.08
CA LEU A 175 -13.46 4.49 4.26
C LEU A 175 -14.73 4.41 5.10
N ASN A 176 -15.52 5.47 5.06
CA ASN A 176 -16.79 5.60 5.80
C ASN A 176 -17.96 5.89 4.85
N VAL A 177 -18.08 5.13 3.77
CA VAL A 177 -19.23 5.24 2.87
C VAL A 177 -20.43 4.48 3.43
N LYS A 178 -21.62 5.06 3.29
CA LYS A 178 -22.85 4.25 3.36
C LYS A 178 -22.79 3.26 2.21
N ILE A 179 -22.90 1.95 2.52
CA ILE A 179 -22.84 0.88 1.52
C ILE A 179 -23.88 1.16 0.44
N PRO A 180 -23.46 1.53 -0.78
CA PRO A 180 -24.41 1.82 -1.82
C PRO A 180 -24.99 0.51 -2.35
N ASN A 181 -26.29 0.48 -2.63
CA ASN A 181 -26.88 -0.53 -3.53
C ASN A 181 -26.55 -0.18 -4.99
N LEU A 182 -25.26 -0.08 -5.32
CA LEU A 182 -24.81 0.18 -6.68
C LEU A 182 -24.39 -1.15 -7.30
N MET A 183 -25.08 -1.52 -8.38
CA MET A 183 -24.55 -2.50 -9.32
C MET A 183 -23.59 -1.78 -10.27
N ASN A 184 -22.41 -2.36 -10.49
CA ASN A 184 -21.51 -1.89 -11.52
C ASN A 184 -21.81 -2.65 -12.81
N ASP A 185 -22.54 -2.00 -13.72
CA ASP A 185 -22.87 -2.55 -15.04
C ASP A 185 -21.73 -2.36 -16.06
N VAL A 186 -20.50 -2.12 -15.58
CA VAL A 186 -19.34 -1.94 -16.45
C VAL A 186 -18.93 -3.32 -16.98
N PRO A 187 -18.89 -3.52 -18.31
CA PRO A 187 -18.47 -4.80 -18.88
C PRO A 187 -17.06 -5.14 -18.40
N ILE A 188 -16.95 -6.30 -17.75
CA ILE A 188 -15.72 -6.78 -17.16
C ILE A 188 -14.89 -7.44 -18.25
N ASN A 189 -13.69 -6.91 -18.53
CA ASN A 189 -12.73 -7.56 -19.40
C ASN A 189 -12.13 -8.78 -18.67
N SER A 190 -12.29 -9.98 -19.25
CA SER A 190 -11.83 -11.24 -18.67
C SER A 190 -10.32 -11.28 -18.44
N ASP A 191 -9.53 -10.74 -19.37
CA ASP A 191 -8.07 -10.74 -19.26
C ASP A 191 -7.61 -9.86 -18.09
N LEU A 192 -8.24 -8.70 -17.92
CA LEU A 192 -7.96 -7.83 -16.78
C LEU A 192 -8.36 -8.48 -15.44
N MET A 193 -9.42 -9.29 -15.41
CA MET A 193 -9.77 -10.07 -14.23
C MET A 193 -8.72 -11.14 -13.91
N HIS A 194 -8.20 -11.84 -14.92
CA HIS A 194 -7.12 -12.80 -14.72
C HIS A 194 -5.87 -12.11 -14.16
N ILE A 195 -5.48 -10.97 -14.74
CA ILE A 195 -4.35 -10.16 -14.23
C ILE A 195 -4.60 -9.73 -12.78
N ALA A 196 -5.81 -9.27 -12.42
CA ALA A 196 -6.15 -8.88 -11.05
C ALA A 196 -6.06 -10.06 -10.06
N LYS A 197 -6.46 -11.26 -10.49
CA LYS A 197 -6.32 -12.48 -9.68
C LYS A 197 -4.86 -12.87 -9.47
N TYR A 198 -4.03 -12.81 -10.51
CA TYR A 198 -2.59 -13.05 -10.37
C TYR A 198 -1.90 -12.00 -9.48
N ALA A 199 -2.26 -10.72 -9.63
CA ALA A 199 -1.75 -9.66 -8.77
C ALA A 199 -2.14 -9.89 -7.29
N SER A 200 -3.34 -10.42 -7.02
CA SER A 200 -3.78 -10.82 -5.68
C SER A 200 -2.95 -11.94 -5.08
N GLN A 201 -2.57 -12.93 -5.88
CA GLN A 201 -1.67 -14.00 -5.44
C GLN A 201 -0.28 -13.44 -5.11
N LEU A 202 0.23 -12.52 -5.95
CA LEU A 202 1.54 -11.90 -5.77
C LEU A 202 1.61 -11.07 -4.47
N ILE A 203 0.59 -10.26 -4.15
CA ILE A 203 0.55 -9.51 -2.89
C ILE A 203 0.28 -10.36 -1.65
N ALA A 204 -0.10 -11.62 -1.82
CA ALA A 204 -0.28 -12.58 -0.75
C ALA A 204 0.97 -13.43 -0.50
N MET A 205 2.05 -13.25 -1.27
CA MET A 205 3.31 -13.96 -1.04
C MET A 205 3.93 -13.58 0.31
N GLU A 206 4.54 -14.58 0.94
CA GLU A 206 5.30 -14.41 2.17
C GLU A 206 6.64 -13.69 1.89
N PRO A 207 7.26 -13.09 2.92
CA PRO A 207 8.58 -12.48 2.79
C PRO A 207 9.63 -13.51 2.35
N GLU A 208 10.08 -13.42 1.10
CA GLU A 208 11.09 -14.31 0.53
C GLU A 208 12.21 -13.54 -0.18
N TYR A 209 13.38 -14.15 -0.28
CA TYR A 209 14.50 -13.63 -1.07
C TYR A 209 14.07 -13.39 -2.51
N SER A 210 14.58 -12.31 -3.12
CA SER A 210 14.28 -12.06 -4.51
C SER A 210 14.91 -13.12 -5.42
N PRO A 211 14.14 -13.70 -6.37
CA PRO A 211 14.67 -14.64 -7.36
C PRO A 211 15.51 -13.94 -8.45
N CYS A 212 15.45 -12.61 -8.57
CA CYS A 212 16.18 -11.87 -9.59
C CYS A 212 17.69 -11.79 -9.27
N LYS A 213 18.50 -12.48 -10.09
CA LYS A 213 19.96 -12.31 -10.08
C LYS A 213 20.34 -10.98 -10.74
N GLY A 214 21.15 -10.18 -10.04
CA GLY A 214 21.69 -8.95 -10.61
C GLY A 214 22.68 -9.24 -11.74
N VAL A 215 22.70 -8.39 -12.77
CA VAL A 215 23.80 -8.37 -13.73
C VAL A 215 25.03 -7.81 -13.00
N GLN A 216 26.00 -8.66 -12.68
CA GLN A 216 27.31 -8.18 -12.24
C GLN A 216 27.91 -7.41 -13.43
N LYS A 217 28.02 -6.08 -13.32
CA LYS A 217 28.92 -5.34 -14.20
C LYS A 217 30.33 -5.79 -13.84
N SER A 218 30.95 -6.59 -14.71
CA SER A 218 32.39 -6.82 -14.69
C SER A 218 33.07 -5.47 -14.80
N SER A 219 33.68 -5.01 -13.72
CA SER A 219 34.68 -3.95 -13.80
C SER A 219 35.88 -4.53 -14.52
N GLU A 220 35.98 -4.31 -15.84
CA GLU A 220 37.23 -4.49 -16.56
C GLU A 220 38.24 -3.51 -15.98
N THR A 221 39.19 -4.04 -15.23
CA THR A 221 40.45 -3.40 -14.89
C THR A 221 41.18 -3.12 -16.19
N ALA A 222 41.25 -1.86 -16.60
CA ALA A 222 42.22 -1.40 -17.57
C ALA A 222 43.60 -1.35 -16.89
N ASP A 223 44.25 -2.51 -16.77
CA ASP A 223 45.70 -2.59 -16.74
C ASP A 223 46.17 -2.45 -18.19
N GLY A 224 46.75 -1.30 -18.49
CA GLY A 224 47.32 -0.97 -19.79
C GLY A 224 48.62 -0.24 -19.58
N SER A 225 49.66 -1.00 -19.23
CA SER A 225 51.05 -0.59 -19.31
C SER A 225 51.39 -0.12 -20.74
N GLY A 226 52.00 1.05 -20.84
CA GLY A 226 52.60 1.62 -22.05
C GLY A 226 53.40 2.85 -21.67
#